data_AF-A0A3L7WL86-F1
#
_entry.id   AF-A0A3L7WL86-F1
#
_cell.length_a   1.000
_cell.length_b   1.000
_cell.length_c   1.000
_cell.angle_alpha   90.00
_cell.angle_beta   90.00
_cell.angle_gamma   90.00
#
_symmetry.space_group_name_H-M   'P 1'
#
loop_
_entity.id
_entity.type
_entity.pdbx_description
1 polymer ?
#
loop_
_entity_poly.entity_id
_entity_poly.type
_entity_poly.pdbx_seq_one_letter_code
_entity_poly.pdbx_strand_id
1 'polypeptide(L)'
;MKVFASLLFAGLMLLSAGPALAHQPVVVDSETTEVVDPEISKAYYGVLSGEAHTYVITSDVEFDLYVGILVPDSETPKRDVKAEIFRGNELVETLGGVDAEWVTFYEPFGQNTYWDAGEYRLRAAPGVYSIRISSPDNTSKYSLAIGEIEFFDLEDRANALAVLPGIQQEFFGTSAVELVSTRYGLMNLLVIYVAALLFALIYRVFGHRLLVRMIGGTSRMIGKRFRVAAAVALFAVAITTTWSPILLFASGTLLFDVLLSRLDGAAKMRA
;
A
#
# COMPACT_ATOMS: atom_id res chain seq x y z
N MET A 1 -23.53 -6.41 -14.37
CA MET A 1 -22.39 -7.37 -14.35
C MET A 1 -21.09 -6.73 -13.89
N LYS A 2 -20.67 -5.57 -14.44
CA LYS A 2 -19.51 -4.81 -13.95
C LYS A 2 -19.64 -4.42 -12.46
N VAL A 3 -20.79 -3.88 -12.06
CA VAL A 3 -21.08 -3.48 -10.67
C VAL A 3 -20.99 -4.65 -9.68
N PHE A 4 -21.51 -5.83 -10.04
CA PHE A 4 -21.50 -7.00 -9.15
C PHE A 4 -20.10 -7.60 -8.99
N ALA A 5 -19.28 -7.58 -10.05
CA ALA A 5 -17.88 -7.99 -9.99
C ALA A 5 -17.03 -7.02 -9.16
N SER A 6 -17.27 -5.71 -9.31
CA SER A 6 -16.65 -4.68 -8.47
C SER A 6 -17.06 -4.81 -7.01
N LEU A 7 -18.33 -5.10 -6.72
CA LEU A 7 -18.82 -5.32 -5.34
C LEU A 7 -18.28 -6.60 -4.71
N LEU A 8 -18.08 -7.67 -5.49
CA LEU A 8 -17.48 -8.90 -4.98
C LEU A 8 -15.98 -8.77 -4.75
N PHE A 9 -15.26 -8.07 -5.63
CA PHE A 9 -13.85 -7.74 -5.44
C PHE A 9 -13.66 -6.81 -4.23
N ALA A 10 -14.49 -5.78 -4.10
CA ALA A 10 -14.53 -4.90 -2.93
C ALA A 10 -14.88 -5.67 -1.64
N GLY A 11 -15.88 -6.55 -1.69
CA GLY A 11 -16.30 -7.40 -0.57
C GLY A 11 -15.21 -8.36 -0.10
N LEU A 12 -14.39 -8.87 -1.02
CA LEU A 12 -13.28 -9.75 -0.66
C LEU A 12 -12.04 -9.00 -0.16
N MET A 13 -11.77 -7.80 -0.69
CA MET A 13 -10.76 -6.90 -0.12
C MET A 13 -11.11 -6.56 1.33
N LEU A 14 -12.38 -6.34 1.65
CA LEU A 14 -12.83 -6.08 3.02
C LEU A 14 -12.57 -7.27 3.99
N LEU A 15 -12.44 -8.51 3.48
CA LEU A 15 -12.18 -9.71 4.30
C LEU A 15 -10.71 -9.95 4.63
N SER A 16 -9.77 -9.23 4.00
CA SER A 16 -8.34 -9.28 4.37
C SER A 16 -7.95 -8.25 5.43
N ALA A 17 -8.91 -7.44 5.86
CA ALA A 17 -8.73 -6.45 6.90
C ALA A 17 -9.02 -7.08 8.27
N GLY A 18 -7.97 -7.56 8.93
CA GLY A 18 -7.85 -7.15 10.33
C GLY A 18 -7.73 -5.62 10.34
N PRO A 19 -8.14 -4.90 11.40
CA PRO A 19 -7.76 -3.50 11.56
C PRO A 19 -6.23 -3.49 11.46
N ALA A 20 -5.73 -2.99 10.33
CA ALA A 20 -4.31 -2.88 10.15
C ALA A 20 -3.94 -1.65 10.96
N LEU A 21 -3.28 -1.87 12.10
CA LEU A 21 -2.59 -0.85 12.90
C LEU A 21 -1.39 -0.30 12.11
N ALA A 22 -1.64 0.14 10.89
CA ALA A 22 -0.65 0.56 9.94
C ALA A 22 -0.98 1.98 9.53
N HIS A 23 0.01 2.86 9.51
CA HIS A 23 -0.16 4.16 8.90
C HIS A 23 -0.40 4.03 7.39
N GLN A 24 -1.23 4.90 6.80
CA GLN A 24 -1.32 5.00 5.35
C GLN A 24 0.04 5.46 4.78
N PRO A 25 0.70 4.67 3.92
CA PRO A 25 2.00 5.06 3.38
C PRO A 25 1.83 6.16 2.33
N VAL A 26 2.58 7.25 2.48
CA VAL A 26 2.65 8.36 1.54
C VAL A 26 4.12 8.57 1.17
N VAL A 27 4.48 8.46 -0.10
CA VAL A 27 5.83 8.81 -0.56
C VAL A 27 5.83 10.29 -0.92
N VAL A 28 6.76 11.06 -0.35
CA VAL A 28 6.89 12.49 -0.62
C VAL A 28 8.11 12.77 -1.49
N ASP A 29 7.94 13.66 -2.47
CA ASP A 29 8.96 14.10 -3.42
C ASP A 29 9.12 15.63 -3.46
N SER A 30 8.47 16.34 -2.53
CA SER A 30 8.48 17.80 -2.42
C SER A 30 9.03 18.28 -1.08
N GLU A 31 9.76 19.39 -1.11
CA GLU A 31 10.29 20.06 0.09
C GLU A 31 9.19 20.54 1.06
N THR A 32 7.99 20.83 0.56
CA THR A 32 6.85 21.22 1.40
C THR A 32 5.63 20.38 1.07
N THR A 33 5.02 19.77 2.09
CA THR A 33 3.84 18.92 1.99
C THR A 33 2.71 19.48 2.84
N GLU A 34 1.53 19.67 2.27
CA GLU A 34 0.32 19.96 3.04
C GLU A 34 -0.22 18.66 3.66
N VAL A 35 -0.49 18.69 4.95
CA VAL A 35 -1.04 17.57 5.70
C VAL A 35 -2.54 17.79 5.87
N VAL A 36 -3.30 17.15 4.99
CA VAL A 36 -4.76 17.11 5.05
C VAL A 36 -5.19 16.00 6.01
N ASP A 37 -6.21 16.28 6.83
CA ASP A 37 -6.74 15.40 7.86
C ASP A 37 -5.64 14.89 8.82
N PRO A 38 -5.06 15.77 9.66
CA PRO A 38 -3.87 15.48 10.46
C PRO A 38 -4.10 14.44 11.56
N GLU A 39 -5.35 14.12 11.88
CA GLU A 39 -5.68 13.06 12.83
C GLU A 39 -5.68 11.68 12.16
N ILE A 40 -5.82 11.61 10.83
CA ILE A 40 -5.77 10.35 10.08
C ILE A 40 -4.32 9.88 9.99
N SER A 41 -4.13 8.64 10.44
CA SER A 41 -2.83 7.98 10.59
C SER A 41 -2.13 7.77 9.23
N LYS A 42 -1.13 8.62 8.94
CA LYS A 42 -0.31 8.60 7.72
C LYS A 42 1.17 8.51 8.05
N ALA A 43 1.93 7.74 7.26
CA ALA A 43 3.38 7.63 7.33
C ALA A 43 3.99 8.17 6.06
N TYR A 44 4.65 9.32 6.17
CA TYR A 44 5.29 10.01 5.08
C TYR A 44 6.74 9.55 4.94
N TYR A 45 7.04 8.87 3.84
CA TYR A 45 8.35 8.38 3.47
C TYR A 45 9.05 9.42 2.61
N GLY A 46 10.16 9.98 3.10
CA GLY A 46 10.92 11.01 2.40
C GLY A 46 12.42 10.74 2.36
N VAL A 47 13.05 11.21 1.28
CA VAL A 47 14.51 11.24 1.14
C VAL A 47 14.92 12.71 1.05
N LEU A 48 15.67 13.19 2.05
CA LEU A 48 16.22 14.53 1.99
C LEU A 48 17.26 14.60 0.86
N SER A 49 17.29 15.71 0.12
CA SER A 49 18.13 15.88 -1.07
C SER A 49 18.87 17.23 -1.13
N GLY A 50 19.38 17.67 0.02
CA GLY A 50 20.11 18.92 0.21
C GLY A 50 19.31 19.96 1.01
N GLU A 51 17.99 19.89 0.95
CA GLU A 51 17.07 20.76 1.70
C GLU A 51 16.25 19.98 2.73
N ALA A 52 15.76 20.71 3.73
CA ALA A 52 14.85 20.16 4.74
C ALA A 52 13.44 20.00 4.15
N HIS A 53 12.72 18.98 4.59
CA HIS A 53 11.30 18.85 4.26
C HIS A 53 10.43 19.53 5.33
N THR A 54 9.32 20.14 4.94
CA THR A 54 8.38 20.80 5.84
C THR A 54 6.97 20.28 5.60
N TYR A 55 6.31 19.85 6.66
CA TYR A 55 4.91 19.41 6.64
C TYR A 55 4.06 20.48 7.29
N VAL A 56 3.00 20.93 6.63
CA VAL A 56 2.17 22.05 7.11
C VAL A 56 0.76 21.55 7.40
N ILE A 57 0.30 21.78 8.62
CA ILE A 57 -1.07 21.51 9.07
C ILE A 57 -1.74 22.86 9.31
N THR A 58 -2.90 23.08 8.70
CA THR A 58 -3.76 24.22 9.00
C THR A 58 -5.10 23.70 9.50
N SER A 59 -5.50 24.10 10.71
CA SER A 59 -6.78 23.71 11.30
C SER A 59 -7.49 24.92 11.91
N ASP A 60 -8.79 25.02 11.65
CA ASP A 60 -9.70 25.99 12.29
C ASP A 60 -10.38 25.44 13.55
N VAL A 61 -10.19 24.14 13.84
CA VAL A 61 -10.70 23.44 15.01
C VAL A 61 -9.57 22.83 15.85
N GLU A 62 -9.87 22.47 17.09
CA GLU A 62 -8.97 21.65 17.90
C GLU A 62 -8.85 20.23 17.32
N PHE A 63 -7.66 19.66 17.38
CA PHE A 63 -7.37 18.33 16.83
C PHE A 63 -6.29 17.62 17.66
N ASP A 64 -6.23 16.30 17.59
CA ASP A 64 -5.18 15.50 18.21
C ASP A 64 -3.95 15.45 17.28
N LEU A 65 -2.91 16.19 17.64
CA LEU A 65 -1.63 16.17 16.93
C LEU A 65 -0.79 15.00 17.47
N TYR A 66 -0.50 14.07 16.58
CA TYR A 66 0.50 13.03 16.77
C TYR A 66 1.63 13.20 15.77
N VAL A 67 2.87 13.08 16.24
CA VAL A 67 4.07 13.07 15.38
C VAL A 67 5.03 12.01 15.89
N GLY A 68 5.48 11.11 15.02
CA GLY A 68 6.53 10.13 15.31
C GLY A 68 7.58 10.11 14.21
N ILE A 69 8.85 9.91 14.55
CA ILE A 69 9.95 9.92 13.57
C ILE A 69 10.73 8.60 13.60
N LEU A 70 10.77 7.96 12.44
CA LEU A 70 11.46 6.71 12.22
C LEU A 70 12.54 6.87 11.13
N VAL A 71 13.61 6.10 11.27
CA VAL A 71 14.64 5.89 10.23
C VAL A 71 14.58 4.43 9.78
N PRO A 72 14.49 4.14 8.47
CA PRO A 72 14.55 2.77 7.97
C PRO A 72 15.83 2.06 8.40
N ASP A 73 15.72 0.84 8.94
CA ASP A 73 16.88 -0.02 9.23
C ASP A 73 17.38 -0.67 7.93
N SER A 74 18.08 0.14 7.14
CA SER A 74 18.74 -0.25 5.88
C SER A 74 20.17 -0.76 6.14
N GLU A 75 20.92 -1.09 5.08
CA GLU A 75 22.32 -1.56 5.22
C GLU A 75 23.23 -0.54 5.92
N THR A 76 22.98 0.76 5.74
CA THR A 76 23.76 1.85 6.35
C THR A 76 22.84 2.95 6.90
N PRO A 77 22.12 2.68 8.00
CA PRO A 77 21.09 3.59 8.49
C PRO A 77 21.73 4.86 9.09
N LYS A 78 21.28 6.03 8.62
CA LYS A 78 21.66 7.33 9.17
C LYS A 78 20.67 7.77 10.25
N ARG A 79 21.05 7.58 11.51
CA ARG A 79 20.24 7.92 12.70
C ARG A 79 20.52 9.35 13.15
N ASP A 80 20.29 10.28 12.24
CA ASP A 80 20.63 11.70 12.41
C ASP A 80 19.48 12.63 12.04
N VAL A 81 18.34 12.06 11.65
CA VAL A 81 17.14 12.80 11.26
C VAL A 81 16.50 13.44 12.49
N LYS A 82 16.17 14.72 12.38
CA LYS A 82 15.50 15.50 13.41
C LYS A 82 14.16 15.99 12.88
N ALA A 83 13.11 15.85 13.69
CA ALA A 83 11.79 16.42 13.46
C ALA A 83 11.55 17.56 14.46
N GLU A 84 11.42 18.80 13.97
CA GLU A 84 11.13 19.97 14.78
C GLU A 84 9.68 20.40 14.54
N ILE A 85 8.88 20.43 15.61
CA ILE A 85 7.45 20.72 15.56
C ILE A 85 7.25 22.17 16.00
N PHE A 86 6.62 22.98 15.15
CA PHE A 86 6.36 24.39 15.40
C PHE A 86 4.87 24.68 15.42
N ARG A 87 4.49 25.68 16.22
CA ARG A 87 3.21 26.40 16.11
C ARG A 87 3.50 27.83 15.70
N GLY A 88 3.20 28.20 14.45
CA GLY A 88 3.74 29.43 13.87
C GLY A 88 5.28 29.40 13.91
N ASN A 89 5.89 30.30 14.70
CA ASN A 89 7.34 30.38 14.88
C ASN A 89 7.82 29.81 16.23
N GLU A 90 6.91 29.36 17.08
CA GLU A 90 7.24 28.78 18.39
C GLU A 90 7.60 27.32 18.22
N LEU A 91 8.82 26.92 18.62
CA LEU A 91 9.21 25.52 18.69
C LEU A 91 8.48 24.86 19.86
N VAL A 92 7.70 23.83 19.55
CA VAL A 92 6.88 23.06 20.49
C VAL A 92 7.64 21.85 21.02
N GLU A 93 8.27 21.10 20.12
CA GLU A 93 9.02 19.88 20.47
C GLU A 93 10.07 19.55 19.40
N THR A 94 11.09 18.79 19.77
CA THR A 94 12.06 18.18 18.87
C THR A 94 12.19 16.68 19.11
N LEU A 95 12.05 15.88 18.06
CA LEU A 95 12.28 14.44 18.08
C LEU A 95 13.52 14.08 17.24
N GLY A 96 14.27 13.06 17.65
CA GLY A 96 15.44 12.59 16.92
C GLY A 96 16.64 13.55 16.91
N GLY A 97 17.48 13.42 15.90
CA GLY A 97 18.78 14.09 15.78
C GLY A 97 19.96 13.19 16.15
N VAL A 98 21.17 13.72 15.95
CA VAL A 98 22.45 12.98 16.11
C VAL A 98 22.66 12.49 17.54
N ASP A 99 22.22 13.27 18.52
CA ASP A 99 22.42 12.99 19.95
C ASP A 99 21.20 12.28 20.59
N ALA A 100 20.18 11.94 19.79
CA ALA A 100 19.00 11.26 20.30
C ALA A 100 19.22 9.77 20.56
N GLU A 101 18.44 9.22 21.48
CA GLU A 101 18.34 7.77 21.63
C GLU A 101 17.44 7.20 20.54
N TRP A 102 17.96 6.21 19.81
CA TRP A 102 17.23 5.49 18.76
C TRP A 102 17.07 4.04 19.17
N VAL A 103 15.83 3.58 19.30
CA VAL A 103 15.50 2.20 19.67
C VAL A 103 14.98 1.43 18.46
N THR A 104 15.22 0.12 18.40
CA THR A 104 14.70 -0.67 17.27
C THR A 104 13.21 -0.94 17.43
N PHE A 105 12.46 -0.68 16.37
CA PHE A 105 11.03 -0.93 16.26
C PHE A 105 10.75 -1.85 15.07
N TYR A 106 10.07 -2.98 15.31
CA TYR A 106 9.64 -3.88 14.24
C TYR A 106 8.18 -3.61 13.88
N GLU A 107 7.95 -3.22 12.64
CA GLU A 107 6.62 -2.93 12.10
C GLU A 107 6.07 -4.19 11.38
N PRO A 108 5.03 -4.83 11.93
CA PRO A 108 4.61 -6.17 11.50
C PRO A 108 3.86 -6.22 10.16
N PHE A 109 3.32 -5.12 9.65
CA PHE A 109 2.57 -5.09 8.39
C PHE A 109 3.50 -5.04 7.18
N GLY A 110 4.37 -4.03 7.14
CA GLY A 110 5.47 -3.89 6.18
C GLY A 110 6.60 -4.89 6.41
N GLN A 111 6.65 -5.53 7.59
CA GLN A 111 7.69 -6.48 8.01
C GLN A 111 9.09 -5.87 7.95
N ASN A 112 9.15 -4.59 8.30
CA ASN A 112 10.36 -3.78 8.26
C ASN A 112 10.78 -3.43 9.69
N THR A 113 12.09 -3.34 9.90
CA THR A 113 12.64 -2.79 11.13
C THR A 113 12.98 -1.31 10.91
N TYR A 114 12.74 -0.51 11.94
CA TYR A 114 13.07 0.90 11.99
C TYR A 114 13.91 1.19 13.22
N TRP A 115 14.62 2.31 13.15
CA TRP A 115 15.10 3.04 14.31
C TRP A 115 14.07 4.10 14.67
N ASP A 116 13.58 4.07 15.90
CA ASP A 116 12.56 4.95 16.43
C ASP A 116 13.18 5.97 17.39
N ALA A 117 12.92 7.25 17.15
CA ALA A 117 13.39 8.38 17.96
C ALA A 117 12.30 8.95 18.88
N GLY A 118 11.18 8.24 19.01
CA GLY A 118 10.07 8.59 19.86
C GLY A 118 8.95 9.34 19.15
N GLU A 119 7.99 9.75 19.97
CA GLU A 119 6.71 10.29 19.54
C GLU A 119 6.28 11.45 20.41
N TYR A 120 5.50 12.36 19.83
CA TYR A 120 4.92 13.52 20.48
C TYR A 120 3.41 13.53 20.29
N ARG A 121 2.69 13.85 21.38
CA ARG A 121 1.22 13.97 21.41
C ARG A 121 0.80 15.28 22.03
N LEU A 122 -0.14 15.96 21.38
CA LEU A 122 -0.72 17.21 21.88
C LEU A 122 -2.17 17.33 21.42
N ARG A 123 -3.07 17.71 22.34
CA ARG A 123 -4.37 18.29 21.95
C ARG A 123 -4.11 19.71 21.44
N ALA A 124 -3.98 19.86 20.12
CA ALA A 124 -3.61 21.10 19.47
C ALA A 124 -4.81 22.05 19.38
N ALA A 125 -4.58 23.32 19.72
CA ALA A 125 -5.56 24.39 19.51
C ALA A 125 -5.57 24.80 18.02
N PRO A 126 -6.64 25.45 17.51
CA PRO A 126 -6.68 25.94 16.14
C PRO A 126 -5.44 26.78 15.79
N GLY A 127 -5.00 26.69 14.53
CA GLY A 127 -3.86 27.42 14.01
C GLY A 127 -3.08 26.66 12.95
N VAL A 128 -1.86 27.17 12.69
CA VAL A 128 -0.92 26.60 11.74
C VAL A 128 0.22 25.94 12.51
N TYR A 129 0.44 24.67 12.21
CA TYR A 129 1.54 23.88 12.72
C TYR A 129 2.44 23.48 11.55
N SER A 130 3.75 23.42 11.80
CA SER A 130 4.69 22.86 10.84
C SER A 130 5.62 21.86 11.48
N ILE A 131 5.96 20.80 10.75
CA ILE A 131 6.94 19.81 11.17
C ILE A 131 8.08 19.86 10.17
N ARG A 132 9.26 20.30 10.60
CA ARG A 132 10.46 20.39 9.78
C ARG A 132 11.33 19.17 9.99
N ILE A 133 11.61 18.44 8.93
CA ILE A 133 12.49 17.28 8.90
C ILE A 133 13.84 17.67 8.29
N SER A 134 14.92 17.44 9.03
CA SER A 134 16.28 17.78 8.59
C SER A 134 17.29 16.75 9.07
N SER A 135 18.47 16.72 8.44
CA SER A 135 19.65 16.00 8.92
C SER A 135 20.90 16.86 8.67
N PRO A 136 22.09 16.55 9.24
CA PRO A 136 23.27 17.42 9.15
C PRO A 136 23.61 17.89 7.73
N ASP A 137 23.48 16.99 6.75
CA ASP A 137 23.71 17.27 5.33
C ASP A 137 22.41 17.24 4.49
N ASN A 138 21.25 17.04 5.14
CA ASN A 138 19.96 16.81 4.48
C ASN A 138 20.03 15.74 3.36
N THR A 139 20.61 14.58 3.66
CA THR A 139 20.70 13.44 2.71
C THR A 139 20.14 12.14 3.28
N SER A 140 19.43 12.23 4.40
CA SER A 140 18.95 11.06 5.15
C SER A 140 17.54 10.65 4.71
N LYS A 141 17.24 9.36 4.85
CA LYS A 141 15.91 8.78 4.61
C LYS A 141 15.15 8.74 5.93
N TYR A 142 13.84 8.97 5.87
CA TYR A 142 12.99 8.96 7.07
C TYR A 142 11.58 8.48 6.76
N SER A 143 10.86 8.11 7.82
CA SER A 143 9.42 7.89 7.84
C SER A 143 8.82 8.73 8.96
N LEU A 144 8.02 9.73 8.60
CA LEU A 144 7.33 10.61 9.54
C LEU A 144 5.88 10.15 9.69
N ALA A 145 5.49 9.74 10.89
CA ALA A 145 4.11 9.45 11.21
C ALA A 145 3.40 10.74 11.66
N ILE A 146 2.21 11.01 11.10
CA ILE A 146 1.29 12.06 11.57
C ILE A 146 -0.10 11.46 11.70
N GLY A 147 -0.76 11.72 12.83
CA GLY A 147 -2.10 11.20 13.15
C GLY A 147 -2.11 9.78 13.71
N GLU A 148 -3.19 9.43 14.41
CA GLU A 148 -3.38 8.12 15.07
C GLU A 148 -4.72 7.46 14.71
N ILE A 149 -5.67 8.18 14.10
CA ILE A 149 -6.95 7.62 13.70
C ILE A 149 -6.72 6.74 12.47
N GLU A 150 -6.92 5.44 12.67
CA GLU A 150 -6.86 4.45 11.60
C GLU A 150 -8.08 4.55 10.70
N PHE A 151 -7.83 4.90 9.43
CA PHE A 151 -8.82 4.90 8.38
C PHE A 151 -8.19 4.32 7.11
N PHE A 152 -8.83 3.33 6.49
CA PHE A 152 -8.38 2.76 5.23
C PHE A 152 -9.60 2.47 4.37
N ASP A 153 -9.83 3.32 3.37
CA ASP A 153 -10.81 3.01 2.35
C ASP A 153 -10.23 2.04 1.29
N LEU A 154 -11.00 1.76 0.24
CA LEU A 154 -10.53 0.85 -0.82
C LEU A 154 -9.41 1.46 -1.67
N GLU A 155 -9.40 2.78 -1.83
CA GLU A 155 -8.39 3.51 -2.61
C GLU A 155 -7.06 3.54 -1.86
N ASP A 156 -7.08 3.85 -0.56
CA ASP A 156 -5.91 3.84 0.33
C ASP A 156 -5.20 2.49 0.32
N ARG A 157 -5.97 1.40 0.32
CA ARG A 157 -5.44 0.04 0.31
C ARG A 157 -4.82 -0.32 -1.04
N ALA A 158 -5.44 0.11 -2.13
CA ALA A 158 -4.88 -0.07 -3.46
C ALA A 158 -3.60 0.75 -3.63
N ASN A 159 -3.59 1.98 -3.10
CA ASN A 159 -2.42 2.85 -3.09
C ASN A 159 -1.28 2.24 -2.26
N ALA A 160 -1.56 1.75 -1.04
CA ALA A 160 -0.58 1.06 -0.20
C ALA A 160 0.10 -0.09 -0.95
N LEU A 161 -0.67 -0.96 -1.63
CA LEU A 161 -0.09 -2.05 -2.41
C LEU A 161 0.79 -1.57 -3.57
N ALA A 162 0.47 -0.41 -4.16
CA ALA A 162 1.22 0.16 -5.27
C ALA A 162 2.53 0.83 -4.81
N VAL A 163 2.58 1.45 -3.63
CA VAL A 163 3.76 2.19 -3.15
C VAL A 163 4.74 1.35 -2.34
N LEU A 164 4.27 0.30 -1.66
CA LEU A 164 5.10 -0.59 -0.84
C LEU A 164 6.36 -1.13 -1.56
N PRO A 165 6.32 -1.56 -2.84
CA PRO A 165 7.51 -1.98 -3.58
C PRO A 165 8.59 -0.93 -3.68
N GLY A 166 8.19 0.33 -3.90
CA GLY A 166 9.09 1.48 -3.96
C GLY A 166 9.68 1.76 -2.59
N ILE A 167 8.87 1.66 -1.53
CA ILE A 167 9.34 1.79 -0.14
C ILE A 167 10.39 0.72 0.18
N GLN A 168 10.13 -0.54 -0.14
CA GLN A 168 11.08 -1.64 0.09
C GLN A 168 12.43 -1.40 -0.59
N GLN A 169 12.40 -1.05 -1.89
CA GLN A 169 13.63 -0.80 -2.65
C GLN A 169 14.36 0.47 -2.19
N GLU A 170 13.65 1.59 -2.11
CA GLU A 170 14.27 2.88 -1.85
C GLU A 170 14.64 3.03 -0.38
N PHE A 171 13.81 2.61 0.57
CA PHE A 171 14.05 2.89 1.99
C PHE A 171 14.78 1.76 2.71
N PHE A 172 14.58 0.51 2.30
CA PHE A 172 15.17 -0.66 2.97
C PHE A 172 16.26 -1.36 2.16
N GLY A 173 16.37 -1.05 0.86
CA GLY A 173 17.32 -1.73 -0.03
C GLY A 173 16.95 -3.18 -0.33
N THR A 174 15.72 -3.59 -0.03
CA THR A 174 15.22 -4.95 -0.23
C THR A 174 14.54 -5.08 -1.59
N SER A 175 14.47 -6.32 -2.09
CA SER A 175 13.78 -6.59 -3.35
C SER A 175 12.27 -6.53 -3.15
N ALA A 176 11.57 -5.77 -4.01
CA ALA A 176 10.11 -5.80 -4.00
C ALA A 176 9.54 -7.21 -4.17
N VAL A 177 10.23 -8.10 -4.92
CA VAL A 177 9.77 -9.49 -5.14
C VAL A 177 9.71 -10.28 -3.83
N GLU A 178 10.58 -9.96 -2.86
CA GLU A 178 10.58 -10.63 -1.56
C GLU A 178 9.29 -10.37 -0.77
N LEU A 179 8.61 -9.23 -1.04
CA LEU A 179 7.32 -8.90 -0.45
C LEU A 179 6.28 -10.01 -0.69
N VAL A 180 6.37 -10.76 -1.81
CA VAL A 180 5.48 -11.89 -2.13
C VAL A 180 5.55 -13.00 -1.10
N SER A 181 6.76 -13.30 -0.63
CA SER A 181 6.99 -14.37 0.35
C SER A 181 6.62 -13.98 1.77
N THR A 182 6.37 -12.70 2.01
CA THR A 182 5.98 -12.20 3.32
C THR A 182 4.53 -12.55 3.64
N ARG A 183 4.15 -12.50 4.93
CA ARG A 183 2.76 -12.79 5.34
C ARG A 183 1.76 -11.84 4.67
N TYR A 184 2.12 -10.56 4.61
CA TYR A 184 1.32 -9.53 3.94
C TYR A 184 1.14 -9.82 2.44
N GLY A 185 2.24 -10.10 1.72
CA GLY A 185 2.16 -10.41 0.28
C GLY A 185 1.31 -11.64 -0.02
N LEU A 186 1.50 -12.73 0.75
CA LEU A 186 0.72 -13.95 0.60
C LEU A 186 -0.77 -13.74 0.87
N MET A 187 -1.13 -12.98 1.92
CA MET A 187 -2.54 -12.67 2.20
C MET A 187 -3.18 -11.84 1.09
N ASN A 188 -2.48 -10.82 0.58
CA ASN A 188 -2.99 -10.00 -0.51
C ASN A 188 -3.18 -10.83 -1.79
N LEU A 189 -2.21 -11.67 -2.15
CA LEU A 189 -2.34 -12.57 -3.29
C LEU A 189 -3.50 -13.55 -3.13
N LEU A 190 -3.65 -14.16 -1.95
CA LEU A 190 -4.77 -15.05 -1.65
C LEU A 190 -6.10 -14.36 -1.92
N VAL A 191 -6.28 -13.15 -1.41
CA VAL A 191 -7.53 -12.40 -1.53
C VAL A 191 -7.81 -12.02 -2.98
N ILE A 192 -6.81 -11.50 -3.69
CA ILE A 192 -6.93 -11.17 -5.13
C ILE A 192 -7.32 -12.41 -5.94
N TYR A 193 -6.68 -13.56 -5.67
CA TYR A 193 -6.92 -14.78 -6.43
C TYR A 193 -8.24 -15.46 -6.07
N VAL A 194 -8.69 -15.40 -4.81
CA VAL A 194 -10.05 -15.86 -4.47
C VAL A 194 -11.10 -14.98 -5.17
N ALA A 195 -10.90 -13.66 -5.21
CA ALA A 195 -11.80 -12.77 -5.95
C ALA A 195 -11.83 -13.08 -7.45
N ALA A 196 -10.65 -13.33 -8.05
CA ALA A 196 -10.53 -13.73 -9.44
C ALA A 196 -11.21 -15.08 -9.74
N LEU A 197 -11.10 -16.05 -8.84
CA LEU A 197 -11.78 -17.35 -8.94
C LEU A 197 -13.31 -17.17 -8.91
N LEU A 198 -13.83 -16.42 -7.94
CA LEU A 198 -15.26 -16.17 -7.81
C LEU A 198 -15.80 -15.41 -9.04
N PHE A 199 -15.05 -14.42 -9.53
CA PHE A 199 -15.38 -13.73 -10.76
C PHE A 199 -15.45 -14.69 -11.96
N ALA A 200 -14.44 -15.56 -12.12
CA ALA A 200 -14.41 -16.55 -13.20
C ALA A 200 -15.61 -17.52 -13.12
N LEU A 201 -16.00 -17.96 -11.92
CA LEU A 201 -17.18 -18.81 -11.69
C LEU A 201 -18.48 -18.08 -12.07
N ILE A 202 -18.67 -16.86 -11.60
CA ILE A 202 -19.86 -16.04 -11.92
C ILE A 202 -19.95 -15.75 -13.41
N TYR A 203 -18.83 -15.35 -14.02
CA TYR A 203 -18.75 -15.10 -15.46
C TYR A 203 -19.15 -16.35 -16.25
N ARG A 204 -18.70 -17.54 -15.82
CA ARG A 204 -19.05 -18.80 -16.48
C ARG A 204 -20.54 -19.15 -16.36
N VAL A 205 -21.10 -19.04 -15.15
CA VAL A 205 -22.49 -19.46 -14.88
C VAL A 205 -23.49 -18.50 -15.53
N PHE A 206 -23.24 -17.19 -15.41
CA PHE A 206 -24.21 -16.15 -15.79
C PHE A 206 -23.76 -15.35 -17.01
N GLY A 207 -22.50 -14.92 -17.03
CA GLY A 207 -21.97 -13.99 -18.05
C GLY A 207 -21.88 -14.59 -19.44
N HIS A 208 -21.35 -15.81 -19.57
CA HIS A 208 -21.18 -16.48 -20.85
C HIS A 208 -22.52 -16.75 -21.54
N ARG A 209 -23.54 -17.19 -20.78
CA ARG A 209 -24.89 -17.45 -21.31
C ARG A 209 -25.56 -16.17 -21.84
N LEU A 210 -25.38 -15.05 -21.15
CA LEU A 210 -25.90 -13.75 -21.56
C LEU A 210 -25.16 -13.21 -22.80
N LEU A 211 -23.83 -13.30 -22.83
CA LEU A 211 -23.01 -12.87 -23.97
C LEU A 211 -23.35 -13.64 -25.26
N VAL A 212 -23.47 -14.96 -25.20
CA VAL A 212 -23.86 -15.79 -26.35
C VAL A 212 -25.27 -15.44 -26.84
N ARG A 213 -26.20 -15.15 -25.91
CA ARG A 213 -27.56 -14.69 -26.25
C ARG A 213 -27.57 -13.30 -26.92
N MET A 214 -26.71 -12.38 -26.49
CA MET A 214 -26.64 -11.02 -27.06
C MET A 214 -25.90 -10.97 -28.41
N ILE A 215 -24.82 -11.74 -28.58
CA ILE A 215 -23.96 -11.70 -29.77
C ILE A 215 -24.51 -12.60 -30.91
N GLY A 216 -25.49 -13.45 -30.62
CA GLY A 216 -26.15 -14.27 -31.64
C GLY A 216 -25.23 -15.28 -32.33
N GLY A 217 -24.22 -15.82 -31.61
CA GLY A 217 -23.24 -16.75 -32.20
C GLY A 217 -22.28 -17.37 -31.19
N THR A 218 -21.41 -18.24 -31.68
CA THR A 218 -20.34 -18.89 -30.89
C THR A 218 -19.16 -17.92 -30.70
N SER A 219 -18.97 -17.43 -29.48
CA SER A 219 -17.74 -16.73 -29.10
C SER A 219 -16.55 -17.69 -29.23
N ARG A 220 -15.67 -17.47 -30.22
CA ARG A 220 -14.38 -18.17 -30.29
C ARG A 220 -13.53 -17.74 -29.11
N MET A 221 -13.47 -18.57 -28.06
CA MET A 221 -12.59 -18.33 -26.92
C MET A 221 -11.13 -18.31 -27.38
N ILE A 222 -10.38 -17.36 -26.83
CA ILE A 222 -8.92 -17.30 -26.95
C ILE A 222 -8.33 -18.66 -26.54
N GLY A 223 -7.32 -19.12 -27.30
CA GLY A 223 -6.68 -20.41 -27.09
C GLY A 223 -6.14 -20.59 -25.67
N LYS A 224 -6.27 -21.79 -25.10
CA LYS A 224 -5.85 -22.09 -23.71
C LYS A 224 -4.37 -21.76 -23.47
N ARG A 225 -3.50 -22.09 -24.43
CA ARG A 225 -2.06 -21.81 -24.34
C ARG A 225 -1.77 -20.32 -24.21
N PHE A 226 -2.45 -19.50 -25.01
CA PHE A 226 -2.31 -18.05 -24.94
C PHE A 226 -2.78 -17.51 -23.59
N ARG A 227 -3.94 -17.95 -23.08
CA ARG A 227 -4.43 -17.49 -21.77
C ARG A 227 -3.46 -17.82 -20.63
N VAL A 228 -2.88 -19.02 -20.64
CA VAL A 228 -1.83 -19.40 -19.65
C VAL A 228 -0.60 -18.51 -19.79
N ALA A 229 -0.09 -18.32 -21.01
CA ALA A 229 1.07 -17.47 -21.26
C ALA A 229 0.82 -16.02 -20.83
N ALA A 230 -0.34 -15.47 -21.19
CA ALA A 230 -0.76 -14.13 -20.79
C ALA A 230 -0.89 -14.00 -19.26
N ALA A 231 -1.46 -15.01 -18.58
CA ALA A 231 -1.56 -14.98 -17.14
C ALA A 231 -0.19 -14.98 -16.44
N VAL A 232 0.74 -15.83 -16.91
CA VAL A 232 2.12 -15.87 -16.38
C VAL A 232 2.82 -14.53 -16.62
N ALA A 233 2.69 -13.96 -17.83
CA ALA A 233 3.27 -12.67 -18.15
C ALA A 233 2.70 -11.53 -17.29
N LEU A 234 1.38 -11.48 -17.11
CA LEU A 234 0.73 -10.47 -16.26
C LEU A 234 1.15 -10.59 -14.80
N PHE A 235 1.25 -11.82 -14.27
CA PHE A 235 1.74 -12.04 -12.91
C PHE A 235 3.19 -11.59 -12.76
N ALA A 236 4.07 -12.01 -13.70
CA ALA A 236 5.47 -11.62 -13.67
C ALA A 236 5.62 -10.10 -13.72
N VAL A 237 4.97 -9.42 -14.67
CA VAL A 237 4.98 -7.97 -14.77
C VAL A 237 4.47 -7.32 -13.49
N ALA A 238 3.36 -7.80 -12.92
CA ALA A 238 2.83 -7.23 -11.68
C ALA A 238 3.87 -7.33 -10.55
N ILE A 239 4.41 -8.52 -10.29
CA ILE A 239 5.29 -8.77 -9.14
C ILE A 239 6.68 -8.14 -9.30
N THR A 240 7.18 -8.00 -10.53
CA THR A 240 8.52 -7.44 -10.78
C THR A 240 8.53 -5.95 -11.08
N THR A 241 7.37 -5.32 -11.25
CA THR A 241 7.30 -3.88 -11.59
C THR A 241 6.23 -3.13 -10.80
N THR A 242 4.97 -3.23 -11.21
CA THR A 242 3.89 -2.29 -10.84
C THR A 242 3.14 -2.66 -9.58
N TRP A 243 3.20 -3.92 -9.15
CA TRP A 243 2.39 -4.49 -8.09
C TRP A 243 0.88 -4.26 -8.25
N SER A 244 0.44 -4.04 -9.48
CA SER A 244 -0.94 -3.65 -9.78
C SER A 244 -1.92 -4.76 -9.38
N PRO A 245 -2.84 -4.51 -8.43
CA PRO A 245 -3.86 -5.49 -8.07
C PRO A 245 -4.76 -5.88 -9.26
N ILE A 246 -4.93 -4.98 -10.23
CA ILE A 246 -5.69 -5.25 -11.46
C ILE A 246 -4.97 -6.27 -12.35
N LEU A 247 -3.64 -6.15 -12.52
CA LEU A 247 -2.86 -7.12 -13.30
C LEU A 247 -2.85 -8.50 -12.63
N LEU A 248 -2.71 -8.55 -11.30
CA LEU A 248 -2.80 -9.79 -10.52
C LEU A 248 -4.19 -10.44 -10.63
N PHE A 249 -5.26 -9.65 -10.51
CA PHE A 249 -6.62 -10.12 -10.69
C PHE A 249 -6.88 -10.65 -12.12
N ALA A 250 -6.39 -9.94 -13.14
CA ALA A 250 -6.50 -10.36 -14.53
C ALA A 250 -5.73 -11.67 -14.79
N SER A 251 -4.52 -11.80 -14.23
CA SER A 251 -3.73 -13.03 -14.26
C SER A 251 -4.51 -14.20 -13.65
N GLY A 252 -5.02 -14.05 -12.43
CA GLY A 252 -5.82 -15.06 -11.74
C GLY A 252 -7.06 -15.46 -12.56
N THR A 253 -7.78 -14.49 -13.11
CA THR A 253 -9.00 -14.73 -13.91
C THR A 253 -8.71 -15.60 -15.13
N LEU A 254 -7.62 -15.31 -15.86
CA LEU A 254 -7.20 -16.10 -17.02
C LEU A 254 -6.80 -17.54 -16.64
N LEU A 255 -6.10 -17.72 -15.51
CA LEU A 255 -5.72 -19.05 -15.01
C LEU A 255 -6.94 -19.86 -14.61
N PHE A 256 -7.84 -19.29 -13.80
CA PHE A 256 -9.03 -19.98 -13.33
C PHE A 256 -9.97 -20.32 -14.48
N ASP A 257 -10.15 -19.45 -15.47
CA ASP A 257 -10.94 -19.78 -16.66
C ASP A 257 -10.37 -21.00 -17.42
N VAL A 258 -9.04 -21.10 -17.55
CA VAL A 258 -8.39 -22.29 -18.14
C VAL A 258 -8.61 -23.54 -17.28
N LEU A 259 -8.39 -23.46 -15.96
CA LEU A 259 -8.56 -24.59 -15.04
C LEU A 259 -10.00 -25.10 -15.03
N LEU A 260 -10.97 -24.21 -14.85
CA LEU A 260 -12.39 -24.55 -14.85
C LEU A 260 -12.82 -25.11 -16.22
N SER A 261 -12.24 -24.67 -17.34
CA SER A 261 -12.51 -25.25 -18.68
C SER A 261 -12.09 -26.71 -18.84
N ARG A 262 -11.17 -27.22 -18.00
CA ARG A 262 -10.78 -28.63 -17.99
C ARG A 262 -11.82 -29.49 -17.26
N LEU A 263 -12.45 -28.96 -16.22
CA LEU A 263 -13.47 -29.68 -15.43
C LEU A 263 -14.70 -30.01 -16.28
N ASP A 264 -15.20 -29.07 -17.10
CA ASP A 264 -16.33 -29.35 -18.00
C ASP A 264 -16.01 -30.40 -19.07
N GLY A 265 -14.77 -30.40 -19.58
CA GLY A 265 -14.32 -31.40 -20.55
C GLY A 265 -14.25 -32.80 -19.93
N ALA A 266 -13.78 -32.91 -18.69
CA ALA A 266 -13.74 -34.16 -17.96
C ALA A 266 -15.15 -34.68 -17.60
N ALA A 267 -16.08 -33.79 -17.24
CA ALA A 267 -17.47 -34.14 -16.97
C ALA A 267 -18.21 -34.65 -18.23
N LYS A 268 -17.97 -34.03 -19.40
CA LYS A 268 -18.54 -34.46 -20.69
C LYS A 268 -18.00 -35.78 -21.23
N MET A 269 -16.80 -36.21 -20.82
CA MET A 269 -16.25 -37.52 -21.21
C MET A 269 -16.69 -38.67 -20.29
N ARG A 270 -17.35 -38.36 -19.16
CA ARG A 270 -17.85 -39.33 -18.18
C ARG A 270 -19.37 -39.54 -18.24
N ALA A 271 -20.07 -38.81 -19.11
CA ALA A 271 -21.49 -38.94 -19.40
C ALA A 271 -21.66 -39.53 -20.80
#